data_AF-A0A4U1JIL6-F1
#
_entry.id   AF-A0A4U1JIL6-F1
#
_cell.length_a   1.000
_cell.length_b   1.000
_cell.length_c   1.000
_cell.angle_alpha   90.00
_cell.angle_beta   90.00
_cell.angle_gamma   90.00
#
_symmetry.space_group_name_H-M   'P 1'
#
loop_
_entity.id
_entity.type
_entity.pdbx_description
1 polymer ?
#
loop_
_entity_poly.entity_id
_entity_poly.type
_entity_poly.pdbx_seq_one_letter_code
_entity_poly.pdbx_strand_id
1 'polypeptide(L)'
;MSDEKKSAPPSLPHQAIDIGLPVEWRLDAHDQKNVLGVVYEFSQSKERKIVWYTANKRRAKSFKVVRELGCTDGAPETSPEKP
;
A
#
# COMPACT_ATOMS: atom_id res chain seq x y z
N MET A 1 23.98 -43.87 27.52
CA MET A 1 24.67 -42.77 26.82
C MET A 1 23.62 -41.70 26.60
N SER A 2 23.69 -40.59 27.33
CA SER A 2 22.75 -39.48 27.21
C SER A 2 23.19 -38.61 26.04
N ASP A 3 22.44 -38.65 24.93
CA ASP A 3 22.64 -37.72 23.83
C ASP A 3 21.86 -36.44 24.17
N GLU A 4 22.58 -35.48 24.73
CA GLU A 4 22.06 -34.14 25.01
C GLU A 4 21.91 -33.39 23.70
N LYS A 5 20.68 -33.37 23.19
CA LYS A 5 20.30 -32.69 21.95
C LYS A 5 20.51 -31.17 22.11
N LYS A 6 21.65 -30.68 21.61
CA LYS A 6 22.03 -29.26 21.54
C LYS A 6 20.95 -28.46 20.80
N SER A 7 20.13 -27.72 21.55
CA SER A 7 19.12 -26.83 20.98
C SER A 7 19.78 -25.67 20.24
N ALA A 8 19.38 -25.45 18.99
CA ALA A 8 19.80 -24.33 18.18
C ALA A 8 19.41 -23.00 18.86
N PRO A 9 20.21 -21.92 18.68
CA PRO A 9 19.87 -20.62 19.25
C PRO A 9 18.51 -20.13 18.73
N PRO A 10 17.74 -19.38 19.55
CA PRO A 10 16.46 -18.85 19.14
C PRO A 10 16.67 -17.97 17.90
N SER A 11 15.99 -18.33 16.80
CA SER A 11 15.96 -17.54 15.58
C SER A 11 15.50 -16.13 15.93
N LEU A 12 16.30 -15.12 15.58
CA LEU A 12 15.94 -13.70 15.73
C LEU A 12 14.52 -13.47 15.21
N PRO A 13 13.72 -12.59 15.86
CA PRO A 13 12.39 -12.29 15.38
C PRO A 13 12.51 -11.87 13.92
N HIS A 14 11.79 -12.56 13.03
CA HIS A 14 11.67 -12.17 11.63
C HIS A 14 11.39 -10.67 11.61
N GLN A 15 12.34 -9.89 11.11
CA GLN A 15 12.12 -8.46 10.90
C GLN A 15 10.85 -8.37 10.06
N ALA A 16 9.80 -7.78 10.63
CA ALA A 16 8.53 -7.67 9.95
C ALA A 16 8.78 -6.94 8.63
N ILE A 17 8.44 -7.59 7.52
CA ILE A 17 8.61 -6.99 6.19
C ILE A 17 7.80 -5.70 6.16
N ASP A 18 8.42 -4.57 5.82
CA ASP A 18 7.70 -3.31 5.68
C ASP A 18 6.87 -3.36 4.40
N ILE A 19 5.57 -3.62 4.56
CA ILE A 19 4.64 -3.74 3.43
C ILE A 19 4.17 -2.32 3.05
N GLY A 20 4.34 -1.99 1.76
CA GLY A 20 3.81 -0.77 1.17
C GLY A 20 2.35 -0.94 0.77
N LEU A 21 1.49 -0.01 1.18
CA LEU A 21 0.09 0.07 0.77
C LEU A 21 -0.07 1.05 -0.39
N PRO A 22 -0.80 0.70 -1.46
CA PRO A 22 -1.04 1.62 -2.56
C PRO A 22 -1.97 2.75 -2.08
N VAL A 23 -1.48 3.98 -2.13
CA VAL A 23 -2.21 5.18 -1.66
C VAL A 23 -2.57 6.14 -2.80
N GLU A 24 -1.83 6.10 -3.90
CA GLU A 24 -2.14 6.88 -5.10
C GLU A 24 -1.87 6.09 -6.37
N TRP A 25 -2.80 6.16 -7.30
CA TRP A 25 -2.69 5.56 -8.63
C TRP A 25 -2.47 6.66 -9.66
N ARG A 26 -1.57 6.42 -10.60
CA ARG A 26 -1.31 7.27 -11.76
C ARG A 26 -1.78 6.52 -12.99
N LEU A 27 -2.87 6.97 -13.56
CA LEU A 27 -3.50 6.37 -14.73
C LEU A 27 -3.17 7.18 -15.97
N ASP A 28 -3.24 6.55 -17.14
CA ASP A 28 -3.14 7.27 -18.39
C ASP A 28 -4.31 8.27 -18.53
N ALA A 29 -4.01 9.45 -19.07
CA ALA A 29 -5.01 10.51 -19.19
C ALA A 29 -6.06 10.20 -20.26
N HIS A 30 -5.69 9.40 -21.27
CA HIS A 30 -6.55 9.00 -22.39
C HIS A 30 -7.20 7.64 -22.15
N ASP A 31 -6.51 6.72 -21.47
CA ASP A 31 -7.05 5.41 -21.09
C ASP A 31 -6.93 5.13 -19.58
N GLN A 32 -8.01 5.39 -18.84
CA GLN A 32 -8.03 5.20 -17.39
C GLN A 32 -7.89 3.74 -16.95
N LYS A 33 -7.98 2.76 -17.87
CA LYS A 33 -7.68 1.35 -17.55
C LYS A 33 -6.18 1.07 -17.49
N ASN A 34 -5.36 1.96 -18.05
CA ASN A 34 -3.92 1.81 -18.11
C ASN A 34 -3.26 2.49 -16.89
N VAL A 35 -2.72 1.68 -15.98
CA VAL A 35 -1.98 2.16 -14.81
C VAL A 35 -0.53 2.44 -15.20
N LEU A 36 -0.15 3.72 -15.17
CA LEU A 36 1.21 4.18 -15.48
C LEU A 36 2.14 4.14 -14.27
N GLY A 37 1.61 4.22 -13.05
CA GLY A 37 2.39 4.07 -11.83
C GLY A 37 1.56 4.12 -10.55
N VAL A 38 2.18 3.75 -9.43
CA VAL A 38 1.53 3.69 -8.11
C VAL A 38 2.46 4.29 -7.06
N VAL A 39 1.90 5.04 -6.10
CA VAL A 39 2.58 5.40 -4.85
C VAL A 39 2.21 4.41 -3.79
N TYR A 40 3.24 3.84 -3.17
CA TYR A 40 3.12 3.04 -1.96
C TYR A 40 3.53 3.86 -0.75
N GLU A 41 2.72 3.82 0.30
CA GLU A 41 3.09 4.28 1.64
C GLU A 41 3.44 3.07 2.49
N PHE A 42 4.66 3.05 2.99
CA PHE A 42 5.19 1.93 3.77
C PHE A 42 4.71 2.01 5.23
N SER A 43 4.16 0.91 5.73
CA SER A 43 3.47 0.87 7.02
C SER A 43 4.36 1.25 8.22
N GLN A 44 5.62 0.81 8.22
CA GLN A 44 6.56 1.03 9.33
C GLN A 44 7.35 2.32 9.15
N SER A 45 7.94 2.53 7.98
CA SER A 45 8.78 3.71 7.72
C SER A 45 7.96 4.99 7.42
N LYS A 46 6.67 4.85 7.08
CA LYS A 46 5.83 5.93 6.53
C LYS A 46 6.44 6.59 5.28
N GLU A 47 7.41 5.93 4.66
CA GLU A 47 8.04 6.41 3.44
C GLU A 47 7.07 6.25 2.27
N ARG A 48 7.04 7.25 1.38
CA ARG A 48 6.27 7.18 0.14
C ARG A 48 7.20 6.90 -1.03
N LYS A 49 7.02 5.77 -1.70
CA LYS A 49 7.76 5.43 -2.91
C LYS A 49 6.85 5.34 -4.11
N ILE A 50 7.37 5.79 -5.24
CA ILE A 50 6.69 5.77 -6.53
C ILE A 50 7.28 4.68 -7.41
N VAL A 51 6.41 3.84 -7.95
CA VAL A 51 6.76 2.81 -8.94
C VAL A 51 6.10 3.17 -10.26
N TRP A 52 6.88 3.21 -11.34
CA TRP A 52 6.39 3.51 -12.69
C TRP A 52 6.34 2.22 -13.53
N TYR A 53 5.19 1.93 -14.12
CA TYR A 53 4.93 0.78 -14.99
C TYR A 53 4.98 1.13 -16.49
N THR A 54 5.28 2.38 -16.81
CA THR A 54 5.59 2.79 -18.19
C THR A 54 6.68 1.91 -18.79
N ALA A 55 6.64 1.65 -20.11
CA ALA A 55 7.62 0.81 -20.79
C ALA A 55 9.09 1.24 -20.57
N ASN A 56 9.34 2.54 -20.41
CA ASN A 56 10.67 3.08 -20.17
C ASN A 56 11.04 3.19 -18.68
N LYS A 57 10.17 2.72 -17.75
CA LYS A 57 10.29 2.82 -16.29
C LYS A 57 10.53 4.26 -15.79
N ARG A 58 10.08 5.26 -16.54
CA ARG A 58 10.24 6.69 -16.22
C ARG A 58 8.90 7.31 -15.85
N ARG A 59 8.98 8.54 -15.32
CA ARG A 59 7.80 9.38 -15.10
C ARG A 59 7.04 9.59 -16.40
N ALA A 60 5.74 9.27 -16.39
CA ALA A 60 4.84 9.61 -17.48
C ALA A 60 4.71 11.12 -17.64
N LYS A 61 4.63 11.61 -18.88
CA LYS A 61 4.48 13.05 -19.18
C LYS A 61 3.08 13.57 -18.87
N SER A 62 2.08 12.72 -19.04
CA SER A 62 0.67 12.99 -18.75
C SER A 62 0.12 11.81 -17.98
N PHE A 63 -0.53 12.08 -16.85
CA PHE A 63 -1.21 11.07 -16.05
C PHE A 63 -2.29 11.73 -15.19
N LYS A 64 -3.35 10.98 -14.91
CA LYS A 64 -4.37 11.34 -13.94
C LYS A 64 -4.03 10.70 -12.61
N VAL A 65 -4.06 11.48 -11.52
CA VAL A 65 -3.87 10.95 -10.17
C VAL A 65 -5.23 10.58 -9.59
N VAL A 66 -5.34 9.34 -9.13
CA VAL A 66 -6.48 8.84 -8.37
C VAL A 66 -5.97 8.47 -6.98
N ARG A 67 -6.42 9.20 -5.99
CA ARG A 67 -6.27 8.80 -4.59
C ARG A 67 -7.52 8.05 -4.21
N GLU A 68 -7.39 6.89 -3.60
CA GLU A 68 -8.54 6.29 -2.95
C GLU A 68 -8.96 7.27 -1.86
N LEU A 69 -10.10 7.95 -2.05
CA LEU A 69 -10.81 8.52 -0.91
C LEU A 69 -11.16 7.29 -0.09
N GLY A 70 -10.44 7.09 1.03
CA GLY A 70 -10.62 5.93 1.88
C GLY A 70 -12.10 5.67 2.06
N CYS A 71 -12.47 4.38 2.11
CA CYS A 71 -13.82 3.93 2.43
C CYS A 71 -14.50 5.00 3.29
N THR A 72 -15.51 5.67 2.74
CA THR A 72 -16.39 6.50 3.56
C THR A 72 -17.14 5.53 4.44
N ASP A 73 -16.45 5.05 5.47
CA ASP A 73 -16.99 4.25 6.54
C ASP A 73 -17.84 5.21 7.38
N GLY A 74 -19.14 5.06 7.25
CA GLY A 74 -20.13 5.67 8.13
C GLY A 74 -20.32 7.18 7.98
N ALA A 75 -21.32 7.57 7.19
CA ALA A 75 -22.32 8.45 7.81
C ALA A 75 -23.25 7.52 8.62
N PRO A 76 -23.25 7.54 9.96
CA PRO A 76 -24.42 7.08 10.68
C PRO A 76 -25.51 8.10 10.37
N GLU A 77 -26.46 7.69 9.55
CA GLU A 77 -27.76 8.36 9.45
C GLU A 77 -28.38 8.33 10.85
N THR A 78 -28.08 9.36 11.65
CA THR A 78 -28.73 9.57 12.93
C THR A 78 -30.07 10.19 12.60
N SER A 79 -31.08 9.31 12.51
CA SER A 79 -32.48 9.67 12.53
C SER A 79 -32.75 10.75 13.58
N PRO A 80 -33.39 11.87 13.23
CA PRO A 80 -34.18 12.60 14.19
C PRO A 80 -35.55 11.92 14.28
N GLU A 81 -35.71 11.08 15.30
CA GLU A 81 -37.02 10.81 15.88
C GLU A 81 -37.65 12.17 16.23
N LYS A 82 -38.78 12.48 15.61
CA LYS A 82 -39.54 13.71 15.88
C LYS A 82 -40.65 13.38 16.89
N PRO A 83 -40.95 14.31 17.82
CA PRO A 83 -41.80 14.08 18.99
C PRO A 83 -43.29 14.03 18.67
#